data_AF-A0A1X7HG54-F1
#
_entry.id   AF-A0A1X7HG54-F1
#
_cell.length_a   1.000
_cell.length_b   1.000
_cell.length_c   1.000
_cell.angle_alpha   90.00
_cell.angle_beta   90.00
_cell.angle_gamma   90.00
#
_symmetry.space_group_name_H-M   'P 1'
#
loop_
_entity.id
_entity.type
_entity.pdbx_description
1 polymer ?
#
loop_
_entity_poly.entity_id
_entity_poly.type
_entity_poly.pdbx_seq_one_letter_code
_entity_poly.pdbx_strand_id
1 'polypeptide(L)'
;MSTFRYAVITPDGTLAHHDGQPDWEALVGPEGKARVNLPGVAAAGWANDCGLLFPKRYPYNEAASCVLAALGGPVQPYHGSIVFTGWNPANTALGLVEIEPLPQPVTVLDTVHGAVLKALAGQTPRDFSPSWAEQIREIAEHCRTAPTPGITIRTVRLP
;
A
#
# COMPACT_ATOMS: atom_id res chain seq x y z
N MET A 1 9.27 2.70 27.13
CA MET A 1 8.90 3.41 25.89
C MET A 1 8.32 2.38 24.94
N SER A 2 7.27 2.70 24.18
CA SER A 2 6.84 1.78 23.10
C SER A 2 7.91 1.78 22.02
N THR A 3 8.31 0.60 21.56
CA THR A 3 9.08 0.50 20.31
C THR A 3 8.21 0.98 19.16
N PHE A 4 8.81 1.64 18.16
CA PHE A 4 8.08 1.96 16.93
C PHE A 4 7.68 0.65 16.23
N ARG A 5 6.49 0.58 15.63
CA ARG A 5 5.98 -0.63 14.99
C ARG A 5 5.40 -0.31 13.62
N TYR A 6 5.72 -1.15 12.63
CA TYR A 6 5.19 -1.08 11.28
C TYR A 6 4.93 -2.47 10.73
N ALA A 7 4.21 -2.53 9.62
CA ALA A 7 4.02 -3.76 8.86
C ALA A 7 4.39 -3.53 7.39
N VAL A 8 4.75 -4.58 6.67
CA VAL A 8 5.20 -4.51 5.27
C VAL A 8 4.48 -5.58 4.48
N ILE A 9 3.86 -5.22 3.37
CA ILE A 9 3.45 -6.17 2.33
C ILE A 9 4.53 -6.15 1.25
N THR A 10 5.31 -7.22 1.15
CA THR A 10 6.34 -7.38 0.11
C THR A 10 5.72 -7.70 -1.26
N PRO A 11 6.46 -7.60 -2.38
CA PRO A 11 5.89 -7.79 -3.72
C PRO A 11 5.33 -9.19 -4.02
N ASP A 12 5.72 -10.22 -3.26
CA ASP A 12 5.13 -11.56 -3.32
C ASP A 12 3.79 -11.67 -2.57
N GLY A 13 3.35 -10.58 -1.93
CA GLY A 13 2.13 -10.49 -1.14
C GLY A 13 2.28 -10.91 0.32
N THR A 14 3.48 -11.27 0.79
CA THR A 14 3.71 -11.62 2.20
C THR A 14 3.56 -10.40 3.11
N LEU A 15 2.74 -10.50 4.16
CA LEU A 15 2.62 -9.51 5.23
C LEU A 15 3.56 -9.86 6.38
N ALA A 16 4.48 -8.96 6.72
CA ALA A 16 5.38 -9.08 7.86
C ALA A 16 5.18 -7.90 8.85
N HIS A 17 5.33 -8.18 10.15
CA HIS A 17 5.27 -7.18 11.22
C HIS A 17 6.66 -6.95 11.80
N HIS A 18 6.99 -5.69 12.08
CA HIS A 18 8.32 -5.28 12.52
C HIS A 18 8.22 -4.29 13.69
N ASP A 19 9.07 -4.50 14.69
CA ASP A 19 9.29 -3.53 15.77
C ASP A 19 10.71 -2.95 15.61
N GLY A 20 10.85 -1.63 15.71
CA GLY A 20 12.08 -0.88 15.45
C GLY A 20 11.82 0.35 14.56
N GLN A 21 12.84 1.18 14.36
CA GLN A 21 12.75 2.27 13.38
C GLN A 21 12.81 1.68 11.95
N PRO A 22 11.91 2.08 11.03
CA PRO A 22 11.92 1.59 9.65
C PRO A 22 13.09 2.16 8.86
N ASP A 23 13.87 1.27 8.24
CA ASP A 23 14.85 1.64 7.21
C ASP A 23 14.09 1.94 5.90
N TRP A 24 13.74 3.21 5.69
CA TRP A 24 12.94 3.62 4.54
C TRP A 24 13.64 3.37 3.19
N GLU A 25 14.96 3.49 3.11
CA GLU A 25 15.69 3.28 1.86
C GLU A 25 15.72 1.79 1.48
N ALA A 26 15.84 0.89 2.47
CA ALA A 26 15.71 -0.54 2.25
C ALA A 26 14.26 -0.99 1.98
N LEU A 27 13.27 -0.38 2.66
CA LEU A 27 11.86 -0.79 2.59
C LEU A 27 11.15 -0.34 1.32
N VAL A 28 11.22 0.95 0.97
CA VAL A 28 10.57 1.48 -0.24
C VAL A 28 11.55 1.85 -1.34
N GLY A 29 12.78 2.25 -1.01
CA GLY A 29 13.80 2.68 -1.97
C GLY A 29 14.35 4.09 -1.71
N PRO A 30 15.52 4.41 -2.26
CA PRO A 30 16.20 5.70 -2.05
C PRO A 30 15.53 6.87 -2.79
N GLU A 31 14.59 6.61 -3.69
CA GLU A 31 13.82 7.67 -4.39
C GLU A 31 12.80 8.35 -3.47
N GLY A 32 12.60 7.82 -2.26
CA GLY A 32 11.72 8.40 -1.24
C GLY A 32 10.37 7.71 -1.12
N LYS A 33 9.64 8.11 -0.07
CA LYS A 33 8.33 7.53 0.29
C LYS A 33 7.18 8.49 -0.04
N ALA A 34 6.26 8.03 -0.88
CA ALA A 34 4.97 8.66 -1.06
C ALA A 34 3.97 8.09 -0.05
N ARG A 35 3.16 8.98 0.53
CA ARG A 35 2.07 8.59 1.43
C ARG A 35 0.85 8.16 0.63
N VAL A 36 0.27 7.01 0.97
CA VAL A 36 -1.05 6.58 0.53
C VAL A 36 -2.09 7.02 1.56
N ASN A 37 -3.09 7.78 1.13
CA ASN A 37 -4.21 8.15 1.98
C ASN A 37 -5.12 6.94 2.20
N LEU A 38 -5.41 6.62 3.47
CA LEU A 38 -6.31 5.54 3.88
C LEU A 38 -7.42 6.13 4.76
N PRO A 39 -8.58 6.48 4.18
CA PRO A 39 -9.64 7.20 4.88
C PRO A 39 -10.32 6.32 5.94
N GLY A 40 -10.59 6.90 7.11
CA GLY A 40 -11.37 6.24 8.17
C GLY A 40 -10.62 5.16 8.96
N VAL A 41 -9.33 4.94 8.70
CA VAL A 41 -8.49 4.01 9.48
C VAL A 41 -7.38 4.75 10.23
N ALA A 42 -6.96 4.18 11.36
CA ALA A 42 -5.84 4.68 12.15
C ALA A 42 -4.46 4.40 11.51
N ALA A 43 -4.40 3.82 10.31
CA ALA A 43 -3.18 3.46 9.62
C ALA A 43 -2.89 4.38 8.41
N ALA A 44 -1.62 4.51 8.04
CA ALA A 44 -1.15 5.16 6.82
C ALA A 44 -0.31 4.18 6.01
N GLY A 45 -0.53 4.15 4.68
CA GLY A 45 0.30 3.38 3.76
C GLY A 45 1.43 4.23 3.18
N TRP A 46 2.55 3.60 2.82
CA TRP A 46 3.69 4.24 2.19
C TRP A 46 4.24 3.38 1.05
N ALA A 47 4.50 4.00 -0.09
CA ALA A 47 5.04 3.38 -1.30
C ALA A 47 6.30 4.12 -1.78
N ASN A 48 7.05 3.57 -2.73
CA ASN A 48 8.09 4.33 -3.43
C ASN A 48 7.45 5.47 -4.25
N ASP A 49 7.91 6.71 -4.06
CA ASP A 49 7.38 7.90 -4.74
C ASP A 49 7.52 7.81 -6.27
N CYS A 50 8.63 7.24 -6.73
CA CYS A 50 8.95 7.04 -8.14
C CYS A 50 8.77 5.58 -8.60
N GLY A 51 8.06 4.72 -7.85
CA GLY A 51 8.04 3.27 -8.10
C GLY A 51 7.57 2.90 -9.52
N LEU A 52 6.57 3.65 -10.01
CA LEU A 52 6.02 3.56 -11.36
C LEU A 52 7.04 3.88 -12.47
N LEU A 53 8.11 4.63 -12.18
CA LEU A 53 9.15 4.99 -13.16
C LEU A 53 10.20 3.89 -13.32
N PHE A 54 10.28 2.95 -12.37
CA PHE A 54 11.30 1.90 -12.33
C PHE A 54 10.69 0.49 -12.19
N PRO A 55 9.77 0.07 -13.09
CA PRO A 55 9.03 -1.20 -12.97
C PRO A 55 9.92 -2.46 -13.00
N LYS A 56 11.16 -2.35 -13.51
CA LYS A 56 12.16 -3.43 -13.46
C LYS A 56 12.80 -3.62 -12.08
N ARG A 57 12.77 -2.59 -11.23
CA ARG A 57 13.31 -2.60 -9.85
C ARG A 57 12.19 -2.80 -8.83
N TYR A 58 11.04 -2.20 -9.08
CA TYR A 58 9.85 -2.28 -8.25
C TYR A 58 8.74 -2.98 -9.04
N PRO A 59 8.59 -4.32 -8.94
CA PRO A 59 7.48 -5.00 -9.59
C PRO A 59 6.14 -4.57 -8.99
N TYR A 60 5.05 -4.73 -9.75
CA TYR A 60 3.69 -4.53 -9.26
C TYR A 60 3.42 -5.39 -8.03
N ASN A 61 2.76 -4.81 -7.03
CA ASN A 61 2.34 -5.50 -5.81
C ASN A 61 0.82 -5.59 -5.77
N GLU A 62 0.27 -6.60 -6.44
CA GLU A 62 -1.17 -6.84 -6.57
C GLU A 62 -1.85 -6.92 -5.20
N ALA A 63 -1.27 -7.72 -4.29
CA ALA A 63 -1.82 -7.93 -2.95
C ALA A 63 -1.86 -6.63 -2.13
N ALA A 64 -0.77 -5.86 -2.10
CA ALA A 64 -0.77 -4.59 -1.37
C ALA A 64 -1.70 -3.55 -2.01
N SER A 65 -1.78 -3.50 -3.35
CA SER A 65 -2.71 -2.60 -4.06
C SER A 65 -4.17 -2.91 -3.71
N CYS A 66 -4.53 -4.21 -3.65
CA CYS A 66 -5.84 -4.66 -3.21
C CYS A 66 -6.10 -4.38 -1.73
N VAL A 67 -5.11 -4.53 -0.85
CA VAL A 67 -5.25 -4.18 0.59
C VAL A 67 -5.44 -2.68 0.78
N LEU A 68 -4.68 -1.83 0.08
CA LEU A 68 -4.84 -0.39 0.13
C LEU A 68 -6.25 0.02 -0.33
N ALA A 69 -6.74 -0.53 -1.44
CA ALA A 69 -8.10 -0.30 -1.94
C ALA A 69 -9.18 -0.79 -0.95
N ALA A 70 -9.01 -1.97 -0.35
CA ALA A 70 -9.93 -2.51 0.65
C ALA A 70 -9.97 -1.69 1.96
N LEU A 71 -8.89 -0.94 2.27
CA LEU A 71 -8.81 0.04 3.34
C LEU A 71 -9.26 1.45 2.90
N GLY A 72 -9.93 1.57 1.75
CA GLY A 72 -10.49 2.82 1.20
C GLY A 72 -9.49 3.72 0.48
N GLY A 73 -8.25 3.26 0.27
CA GLY A 73 -7.23 3.99 -0.48
C GLY A 73 -7.50 4.02 -1.99
N PRO A 74 -6.75 4.85 -2.75
CA PRO A 74 -6.91 4.95 -4.20
C PRO A 74 -6.71 3.61 -4.91
N VAL A 75 -7.63 3.26 -5.81
CA VAL A 75 -7.48 2.12 -6.71
C VAL A 75 -6.48 2.50 -7.80
N GLN A 76 -5.22 2.09 -7.61
CA GLN A 76 -4.15 2.23 -8.60
C GLN A 76 -3.09 1.14 -8.39
N PRO A 77 -2.25 0.84 -9.40
CA PRO A 77 -1.19 -0.15 -9.27
C PRO A 77 -0.01 0.39 -8.46
N TYR A 78 0.24 -0.17 -7.28
CA TYR A 78 1.41 0.16 -6.48
C TYR A 78 2.60 -0.77 -6.79
N HIS A 79 3.81 -0.24 -6.71
CA HIS A 79 5.05 -0.91 -7.09
C HIS A 79 5.97 -1.07 -5.87
N GLY A 80 6.62 -2.23 -5.76
CA GLY A 80 7.52 -2.55 -4.64
C GLY A 80 6.78 -2.91 -3.36
N SER A 81 7.49 -2.87 -2.23
CA SER A 81 6.91 -3.12 -0.91
C SER A 81 6.04 -1.94 -0.45
N ILE A 82 4.96 -2.23 0.28
CA ILE A 82 4.12 -1.21 0.92
C ILE A 82 4.27 -1.30 2.43
N VAL A 83 4.65 -0.18 3.05
CA VAL A 83 4.82 -0.08 4.50
C VAL A 83 3.56 0.53 5.13
N PHE A 84 3.09 -0.04 6.22
CA PHE A 84 1.95 0.44 7.01
C PHE A 84 2.42 0.95 8.37
N THR A 85 2.02 2.17 8.73
CA THR A 85 2.31 2.83 10.01
C THR A 85 1.02 3.41 10.62
N GLY A 86 1.08 4.07 11.77
CA GLY A 86 0.10 5.08 12.18
C GLY A 86 0.47 6.48 11.67
N TRP A 87 -0.29 7.54 11.96
CA TRP A 87 -1.62 7.57 12.60
C TRP A 87 -2.39 8.81 12.11
N ASN A 88 -3.54 8.62 11.45
CA ASN A 88 -4.32 9.76 10.94
C ASN A 88 -5.84 9.48 10.77
N PRO A 89 -6.56 9.13 11.85
CA PRO A 89 -7.92 8.60 11.78
C PRO A 89 -8.98 9.57 11.23
N ALA A 90 -8.69 10.88 11.19
CA ALA A 90 -9.61 11.91 10.71
C ALA A 90 -9.01 12.77 9.57
N ASN A 91 -7.96 12.27 8.91
CA ASN A 91 -7.21 13.00 7.87
C ASN A 91 -6.80 14.43 8.30
N THR A 92 -6.33 14.58 9.54
CA THR A 92 -5.90 15.85 10.11
C THR A 92 -4.53 16.25 9.59
N ALA A 93 -4.26 17.56 9.55
CA ALA A 93 -2.99 18.09 9.06
C ALA A 93 -1.77 17.60 9.86
N LEU A 94 -1.89 17.44 11.18
CA LEU A 94 -0.83 16.86 12.02
C LEU A 94 -0.54 15.41 11.66
N GLY A 95 -1.59 14.59 11.52
CA GLY A 95 -1.47 13.20 11.09
C GLY A 95 -0.97 13.03 9.64
N LEU A 96 -0.85 14.11 8.86
CA LEU A 96 -0.20 14.11 7.54
C LEU A 96 1.33 14.31 7.60
N VAL A 97 1.84 14.97 8.64
CA VAL A 97 3.26 15.38 8.77
C VAL A 97 4.08 14.35 9.54
N GLU A 98 3.52 13.76 10.60
CA GLU A 98 4.23 12.83 11.48
C GLU A 98 3.94 11.37 11.11
N ILE A 99 4.91 10.49 11.40
CA ILE A 99 4.80 9.04 11.22
C ILE A 99 4.80 8.40 12.60
N GLU A 100 3.71 7.73 12.94
CA GLU A 100 3.48 7.12 14.25
C GLU A 100 3.49 5.59 14.14
N PRO A 101 3.70 4.83 15.23
CA PRO A 101 3.65 3.38 15.18
C PRO A 101 2.23 2.85 14.93
N LEU A 102 2.13 1.64 14.36
CA LEU A 102 0.85 0.94 14.26
C LEU A 102 0.24 0.67 15.65
N PRO A 103 -1.05 0.98 15.86
CA PRO A 103 -1.73 0.66 17.11
C PRO A 103 -1.88 -0.86 17.29
N GLN A 104 -1.82 -1.34 18.53
CA GLN A 104 -2.15 -2.73 18.85
C GLN A 104 -3.61 -2.87 19.32
N PRO A 105 -4.31 -3.94 18.93
CA PRO A 105 -3.91 -4.93 17.93
C PRO A 105 -4.11 -4.44 16.48
N VAL A 106 -3.28 -4.90 15.55
CA VAL A 106 -3.37 -4.52 14.11
C VAL A 106 -4.42 -5.35 13.34
N THR A 107 -5.43 -5.88 14.04
CA THR A 107 -6.36 -6.91 13.55
C THR A 107 -7.01 -6.54 12.21
N VAL A 108 -7.32 -5.27 11.98
CA VAL A 108 -7.92 -4.80 10.72
C VAL A 108 -7.01 -5.07 9.52
N LEU A 109 -5.70 -4.81 9.62
CA LEU A 109 -4.76 -5.06 8.52
C LEU A 109 -4.61 -6.55 8.25
N ASP A 110 -4.45 -7.36 9.30
CA ASP A 110 -4.30 -8.82 9.19
C ASP A 110 -5.57 -9.47 8.62
N THR A 111 -6.76 -9.03 9.05
CA THR A 111 -8.06 -9.49 8.52
C THR A 111 -8.25 -9.11 7.06
N VAL A 112 -7.97 -7.86 6.68
CA VAL A 112 -8.13 -7.39 5.29
C VAL A 112 -7.12 -8.08 4.38
N HIS A 113 -5.85 -8.23 4.79
CA HIS A 113 -4.83 -8.96 4.04
C HIS A 113 -5.23 -10.43 3.82
N GLY A 114 -5.65 -11.13 4.88
CA GLY A 114 -6.12 -12.51 4.78
C GLY A 114 -7.40 -12.67 3.93
N ALA A 115 -8.28 -11.67 3.90
CA ALA A 115 -9.45 -11.63 3.03
C ALA A 115 -9.06 -11.39 1.56
N VAL A 116 -8.14 -10.46 1.30
CA VAL A 116 -7.60 -10.19 -0.04
C VAL A 116 -6.93 -11.43 -0.62
N LEU A 117 -6.02 -12.09 0.12
CA LEU A 117 -5.35 -13.31 -0.38
C LEU A 117 -6.35 -14.43 -0.73
N LYS A 118 -7.43 -14.59 0.04
CA LYS A 118 -8.51 -15.53 -0.28
C LYS A 118 -9.26 -15.14 -1.57
N ALA A 119 -9.57 -13.86 -1.75
CA ALA A 119 -10.23 -13.37 -2.97
C ALA A 119 -9.36 -13.56 -4.23
N LEU A 120 -8.06 -13.28 -4.13
CA LEU A 120 -7.07 -13.53 -5.18
C LEU A 120 -6.92 -15.02 -5.51
N ALA A 121 -7.00 -15.89 -4.50
CA ALA A 121 -7.07 -17.35 -4.67
C ALA A 121 -8.43 -17.87 -5.18
N GLY A 122 -9.32 -16.99 -5.67
CA GLY A 122 -10.63 -17.35 -6.23
C GLY A 122 -11.71 -17.71 -5.20
N GLN A 123 -11.45 -17.53 -3.91
CA GLN A 123 -12.38 -17.85 -2.83
C GLN A 123 -13.23 -16.62 -2.44
N THR A 124 -14.31 -16.84 -1.69
CA THR A 124 -15.04 -15.76 -1.00
C THR A 124 -14.68 -15.80 0.48
N PRO A 125 -14.11 -14.74 1.09
CA PRO A 125 -13.83 -14.71 2.52
C PRO A 125 -15.11 -14.78 3.34
N ARG A 126 -15.05 -15.41 4.52
CA ARG A 126 -16.21 -15.67 5.38
C ARG A 126 -17.06 -14.44 5.68
N ASP A 127 -16.41 -13.31 5.94
CA ASP A 127 -17.03 -12.10 6.47
C ASP A 127 -17.31 -11.04 5.37
N PHE A 128 -17.17 -11.43 4.09
CA PHE A 128 -17.31 -10.56 2.92
C PHE A 128 -18.25 -11.17 1.87
N SER A 129 -18.86 -10.34 1.03
CA SER A 129 -19.74 -10.81 -0.04
C SER A 129 -18.97 -11.40 -1.22
N PRO A 130 -19.60 -12.26 -2.06
CA PRO A 130 -19.02 -12.68 -3.33
C PRO A 130 -18.65 -11.48 -4.23
N SER A 131 -19.50 -10.45 -4.27
CA SER A 131 -19.26 -9.21 -5.03
C SER A 131 -18.04 -8.42 -4.55
N TRP A 132 -17.73 -8.44 -3.25
CA TRP A 132 -16.47 -7.86 -2.75
C TRP A 132 -15.26 -8.65 -3.25
N ALA A 133 -15.34 -9.98 -3.22
CA ALA A 133 -14.26 -10.83 -3.72
C ALA A 133 -14.06 -10.71 -5.24
N GLU A 134 -15.14 -10.47 -5.99
CA GLU A 134 -15.09 -10.12 -7.42
C GLU A 134 -14.40 -8.78 -7.65
N GLN A 135 -14.79 -7.72 -6.94
CA GLN A 135 -14.13 -6.40 -7.01
C GLN A 135 -12.63 -6.48 -6.70
N ILE A 136 -12.21 -7.26 -5.70
CA ILE A 136 -10.77 -7.46 -5.43
C ILE A 136 -10.05 -8.15 -6.60
N ARG A 137 -10.68 -9.11 -7.28
CA ARG A 137 -10.10 -9.74 -8.48
C ARG A 137 -10.04 -8.79 -9.67
N GLU A 138 -11.04 -7.93 -9.85
CA GLU A 138 -11.04 -6.86 -10.87
C GLU A 138 -9.93 -5.83 -10.60
N ILE A 139 -9.75 -5.42 -9.34
CA ILE A 139 -8.65 -4.52 -8.93
C ILE A 139 -7.30 -5.17 -9.18
N ALA A 140 -7.12 -6.46 -8.88
CA ALA A 140 -5.88 -7.18 -9.15
C ALA A 140 -5.58 -7.29 -10.64
N GLU A 141 -6.58 -7.62 -11.46
CA GLU A 141 -6.43 -7.68 -12.92
C GLU A 141 -6.11 -6.30 -13.51
N HIS A 142 -6.74 -5.24 -13.00
CA HIS A 142 -6.36 -3.88 -13.33
C HIS A 142 -4.90 -3.59 -12.94
N CYS A 143 -4.45 -3.97 -11.73
CA CYS A 143 -3.07 -3.77 -11.31
C CYS A 143 -2.06 -4.51 -12.20
N ARG A 144 -2.39 -5.71 -12.71
CA ARG A 144 -1.55 -6.47 -13.65
C ARG A 144 -1.46 -5.87 -15.05
N THR A 145 -2.57 -5.32 -15.53
CA THR A 145 -2.73 -4.93 -16.94
C THR A 145 -2.63 -3.42 -17.17
N ALA A 146 -2.70 -2.61 -16.11
CA ALA A 146 -2.59 -1.16 -16.19
C ALA A 146 -1.23 -0.75 -16.77
N PRO A 147 -1.21 0.09 -17.83
CA PRO A 147 0.03 0.53 -18.45
C PRO A 147 0.85 1.32 -17.44
N THR A 148 2.14 1.01 -17.34
CA THR A 148 3.08 1.80 -16.54
C THR A 148 3.09 3.25 -17.05
N PRO A 149 2.77 4.26 -16.22
CA PRO A 149 2.69 5.64 -16.68
C PRO A 149 4.08 6.18 -17.04
N GLY A 150 4.25 6.60 -18.28
CA GLY A 150 5.50 7.18 -18.78
C GLY A 150 5.54 8.70 -18.65
N ILE A 151 6.70 9.24 -18.27
CA ILE A 151 6.96 10.69 -18.33
C ILE A 151 7.40 11.07 -19.74
N THR A 152 6.69 12.03 -20.35
CA THR A 152 7.14 12.68 -21.60
C THR A 152 7.82 14.02 -21.25
N ILE A 153 9.14 14.05 -21.26
CA ILE A 153 9.91 15.30 -21.08
C ILE A 153 9.85 16.11 -22.37
N ARG A 154 9.22 17.30 -22.33
CA ARG A 154 9.26 18.28 -23.43
C ARG A 154 10.22 19.40 -23.10
N THR A 155 11.32 19.48 -23.83
CA THR A 155 12.27 20.61 -23.73
C THR A 155 11.67 21.85 -24.37
N VAL A 156 11.16 22.77 -23.57
CA VAL A 156 10.75 24.10 -24.04
C VAL A 156 12.00 24.99 -24.10
N ARG A 157 12.34 25.47 -25.30
CA ARG A 157 13.27 26.61 -25.42
C ARG A 157 12.47 27.88 -25.21
N LEU A 158 12.86 28.66 -24.20
CA LEU A 158 12.39 30.04 -24.07
C LEU A 158 13.06 30.90 -25.15
N PRO A 159 12.35 31.90 -25.72
CA PRO A 159 12.89 32.80 -26.73
C PRO A 159 13.95 33.76 -26.17
#